data_AF-J3ADR2-F1
#
_entry.id   AF-J3ADR2-F1
#
_cell.length_a   1.000
_cell.length_b   1.000
_cell.length_c   1.000
_cell.angle_alpha   90.00
_cell.angle_beta   90.00
_cell.angle_gamma   90.00
#
_symmetry.space_group_name_H-M   'P 1'
#
loop_
_entity.id
_entity.type
_entity.pdbx_description
1 polymer ?
#
loop_
_entity_poly.entity_id
_entity_poly.type
_entity_poly.pdbx_seq_one_letter_code
_entity_poly.pdbx_strand_id
1 'polypeptide(L)'
;MSDADLNPPTLTQEQGQEGSPSDGASSPEPTTTPAFQTSPATVKRRQRHLLERLRRSVSRQPHDIGEGMDKVVFGVAATATIAFVVWGFVDPHGLGRVSKWALGGTISNFGWLFVLSSTLFVVFIVFVAASRFGKIPLGGDAEEPEYSTGSWVSMMFATGMGIGLIFYGVGEPLYFYMSPPPDTVDPQTAKAASTAMGTALFHWTIYPWAMYALVGLGMAYGTYRLGRSQLFSAMFTSLFGRQAIDGVGGRIINILAIVATLFGSACSLGLGALQI
;
A
#
# COMPACT_ATOMS: atom_id res chain seq x y z
N MET A 1 74.15 -32.00 -46.21
CA MET A 1 74.34 -31.99 -44.75
C MET A 1 73.41 -33.07 -44.21
N SER A 2 73.86 -34.32 -44.26
CA SER A 2 74.83 -34.96 -43.33
C SER A 2 74.11 -35.36 -42.05
N ASP A 3 73.89 -36.67 -41.83
CA ASP A 3 74.82 -37.59 -41.14
C ASP A 3 75.01 -37.16 -39.67
N ALA A 4 74.72 -37.94 -38.62
CA ALA A 4 74.29 -39.35 -38.52
C ALA A 4 73.40 -39.52 -37.23
N ASP A 5 73.13 -40.67 -36.59
CA ASP A 5 73.71 -42.01 -36.70
C ASP A 5 72.79 -43.19 -36.26
N LEU A 6 73.07 -44.35 -36.85
CA LEU A 6 72.90 -45.78 -36.49
C LEU A 6 71.88 -46.31 -35.44
N ASN A 7 71.05 -47.24 -35.94
CA ASN A 7 70.22 -48.28 -35.28
C ASN A 7 71.05 -49.61 -35.20
N PRO A 8 70.55 -50.83 -34.85
CA PRO A 8 69.31 -51.32 -34.20
C PRO A 8 69.70 -52.14 -32.90
N PRO A 9 69.12 -53.28 -32.42
CA PRO A 9 67.92 -54.06 -32.77
C PRO A 9 66.97 -54.43 -31.59
N THR A 10 66.75 -55.74 -31.31
CA THR A 10 65.58 -56.31 -30.61
C THR A 10 65.96 -57.53 -29.73
N LEU A 11 65.03 -57.93 -28.84
CA LEU A 11 64.87 -59.25 -28.17
C LEU A 11 65.84 -59.67 -27.03
N THR A 12 65.28 -59.80 -25.82
CA THR A 12 65.30 -61.08 -25.08
C THR A 12 64.13 -61.19 -24.09
N GLN A 13 63.54 -62.39 -23.97
CA GLN A 13 62.79 -62.80 -22.79
C GLN A 13 63.77 -63.24 -21.69
N GLU A 14 63.37 -63.13 -20.42
CA GLU A 14 63.67 -64.17 -19.45
C GLU A 14 62.36 -64.70 -18.85
N GLN A 15 62.18 -66.01 -18.92
CA GLN A 15 61.20 -66.79 -18.17
C GLN A 15 61.93 -67.54 -17.05
N GLY A 16 61.25 -67.72 -15.91
CA GLY A 16 61.74 -68.52 -14.78
C GLY A 16 62.26 -67.64 -13.65
N GLN A 17 61.94 -67.89 -12.38
CA GLN A 17 61.89 -69.22 -11.77
C GLN A 17 60.85 -69.28 -10.62
N GLU A 18 60.44 -70.50 -10.26
CA GLU A 18 59.42 -70.77 -9.24
C GLU A 18 59.87 -70.39 -7.82
N GLY A 19 58.93 -69.89 -7.01
CA GLY A 19 59.21 -69.48 -5.63
C GLY A 19 57.95 -69.13 -4.83
N SER A 20 57.31 -70.16 -4.27
CA SER A 20 56.42 -70.05 -3.10
C SER A 20 57.01 -70.95 -2.00
N PRO A 21 56.84 -70.65 -0.71
CA PRO A 21 55.62 -70.05 -0.14
C PRO A 21 55.82 -68.88 0.85
N SER A 22 54.68 -68.32 1.27
CA SER A 22 54.42 -67.63 2.56
C SER A 22 55.37 -66.51 3.01
N ASP A 23 54.90 -65.26 2.94
CA ASP A 23 54.37 -64.62 4.16
C ASP A 23 53.47 -63.42 3.85
N GLY A 24 52.75 -62.92 4.87
CA GLY A 24 51.53 -62.13 4.70
C GLY A 24 51.68 -60.72 4.11
N ALA A 25 50.70 -60.33 3.28
CA ALA A 25 50.40 -58.94 2.97
C ALA A 25 48.88 -58.73 2.96
N SER A 26 48.41 -57.78 3.78
CA SER A 26 47.00 -57.43 3.95
C SER A 26 46.38 -56.81 2.70
N SER A 27 45.15 -57.22 2.36
CA SER A 27 44.33 -56.56 1.35
C SER A 27 44.15 -55.06 1.65
N PRO A 28 44.24 -54.16 0.65
CA PRO A 28 43.96 -52.74 0.87
C PRO A 28 42.44 -52.51 1.00
N GLU A 29 41.98 -52.02 2.15
CA GLU A 29 40.62 -51.54 2.31
C GLU A 29 40.35 -50.30 1.44
N PRO A 30 39.16 -50.16 0.82
CA PRO A 30 38.79 -48.94 0.13
C PRO A 30 38.60 -47.81 1.15
N THR A 31 39.42 -46.76 1.05
CA THR A 31 39.32 -45.57 1.91
C THR A 31 37.99 -44.84 1.65
N THR A 32 36.97 -45.21 2.42
CA THR A 32 35.66 -44.54 2.36
C THR A 32 35.79 -43.15 2.99
N THR A 33 35.72 -42.12 2.14
CA THR A 33 35.53 -40.75 2.63
C THR A 33 34.26 -40.75 3.49
N PRO A 34 34.29 -40.27 4.75
CA PRO A 34 33.12 -40.31 5.60
C PRO A 34 32.02 -39.44 5.00
N ALA A 35 31.01 -40.09 4.40
CA ALA A 35 29.84 -39.43 3.88
C ALA A 35 29.20 -38.61 5.01
N PHE A 36 28.87 -37.35 4.72
CA PHE A 36 28.37 -36.39 5.70
C PHE A 36 27.02 -36.87 6.26
N GLN A 37 27.05 -37.65 7.35
CA GLN A 37 25.86 -38.24 7.97
C GLN A 37 25.03 -37.14 8.67
N THR A 38 24.27 -36.38 7.89
CA THR A 38 23.32 -35.41 8.42
C THR A 38 22.18 -36.17 9.09
N SER A 39 22.21 -36.25 10.42
CA SER A 39 21.11 -36.80 11.22
C SER A 39 19.75 -36.25 10.73
N PRO A 40 18.69 -37.08 10.64
CA PRO A 40 17.36 -36.63 10.22
C PRO A 40 16.84 -35.43 11.04
N ALA A 41 17.23 -35.33 12.31
CA ALA A 41 16.92 -34.18 13.16
C ALA A 41 17.58 -32.88 12.67
N THR A 42 18.84 -32.94 12.23
CA THR A 42 19.60 -31.82 11.68
C THR A 42 19.02 -31.37 10.34
N VAL A 43 18.63 -32.31 9.47
CA VAL A 43 17.92 -32.02 8.22
C VAL A 43 16.60 -31.30 8.51
N LYS A 44 15.75 -31.86 9.40
CA LYS A 44 14.45 -31.28 9.76
C LYS A 44 14.57 -29.91 10.46
N ARG A 45 15.66 -29.64 11.18
CA ARG A 45 15.96 -28.33 11.79
C ARG A 45 16.40 -27.31 10.73
N ARG A 46 17.33 -27.68 9.84
CA ARG A 46 17.77 -26.82 8.71
C ARG A 46 16.62 -26.52 7.77
N GLN A 47 15.78 -27.51 7.45
CA GLN A 47 14.62 -27.35 6.58
C GLN A 47 13.57 -26.40 7.19
N ARG A 48 13.28 -26.48 8.49
CA ARG A 48 12.44 -25.49 9.19
C ARG A 48 13.01 -24.08 9.12
N HIS A 49 14.31 -23.91 9.41
CA HIS A 49 14.99 -22.62 9.33
C HIS A 49 14.99 -22.03 7.92
N LEU A 50 15.17 -22.85 6.89
CA LEU A 50 15.07 -22.45 5.50
C LEU A 50 13.64 -22.08 5.11
N LEU A 51 12.63 -22.84 5.54
CA LEU A 51 11.21 -22.51 5.32
C LEU A 51 10.81 -21.21 6.03
N GLU A 52 11.32 -20.94 7.23
CA GLU A 52 11.12 -19.66 7.92
C GLU A 52 11.84 -18.49 7.24
N ARG A 53 13.04 -18.71 6.70
CA ARG A 53 13.76 -17.69 5.90
C ARG A 53 13.03 -17.41 4.59
N LEU A 54 12.59 -18.45 3.88
CA LEU A 54 11.81 -18.34 2.64
C LEU A 54 10.46 -17.66 2.89
N ARG A 55 9.74 -18.05 3.95
CA ARG A 55 8.47 -17.39 4.34
C ARG A 55 8.69 -15.90 4.63
N ARG A 56 9.77 -15.54 5.35
CA ARG A 56 10.15 -14.15 5.62
C ARG A 56 10.55 -13.37 4.36
N SER A 57 11.32 -13.97 3.44
CA SER A 57 11.74 -13.32 2.20
C SER A 57 10.60 -13.17 1.18
N VAL A 58 9.61 -14.08 1.20
CA VAL A 58 8.42 -13.99 0.33
C VAL A 58 7.42 -12.95 0.85
N SER A 59 7.33 -12.75 2.17
CA SER A 59 6.42 -11.74 2.76
C SER A 59 6.96 -10.31 2.76
N ARG A 60 8.28 -10.12 2.57
CA ARG A 60 8.91 -8.81 2.34
C ARG A 60 9.83 -8.90 1.11
N GLN A 61 9.25 -8.84 -0.09
CA GLN A 61 9.96 -8.24 -1.22
C GLN A 61 9.71 -6.73 -1.14
N PRO A 62 10.73 -5.90 -0.80
CA PRO A 62 10.60 -4.46 -0.95
C PRO A 62 10.23 -4.15 -2.40
N HIS A 63 9.29 -3.23 -2.60
CA HIS A 63 9.05 -2.72 -3.94
C HIS A 63 10.19 -1.77 -4.32
N ASP A 64 11.17 -2.31 -5.04
CA ASP A 64 12.33 -1.59 -5.58
C ASP A 64 11.89 -0.64 -6.70
N ILE A 65 11.21 0.44 -6.30
CA ILE A 65 10.96 1.61 -7.12
C ILE A 65 12.17 2.52 -6.94
N GLY A 66 12.93 2.74 -8.01
CA GLY A 66 14.17 3.50 -7.96
C GLY A 66 14.01 4.84 -7.24
N GLU A 67 14.92 5.11 -6.30
CA GLU A 67 14.86 6.29 -5.42
C GLU A 67 14.83 7.58 -6.24
N GLY A 68 13.72 8.33 -6.13
CA GLY A 68 13.58 9.62 -6.79
C GLY A 68 12.13 10.05 -7.05
N MET A 69 12.00 11.28 -7.51
CA MET A 69 10.72 11.86 -7.94
C MET A 69 10.35 11.33 -9.34
N ASP A 70 9.16 10.75 -9.49
CA ASP A 70 8.60 10.48 -10.82
C ASP A 70 8.29 11.81 -11.51
N LYS A 71 9.18 12.19 -12.44
CA LYS A 71 9.11 13.46 -13.18
C LYS A 71 7.85 13.59 -14.03
N VAL A 72 7.23 12.49 -14.45
CA VAL A 72 5.99 12.51 -15.23
C VAL A 72 4.81 12.81 -14.31
N VAL A 73 4.70 12.11 -13.18
CA VAL A 73 3.66 12.36 -12.17
C VAL A 73 3.74 13.80 -11.66
N PHE A 74 4.93 14.23 -11.25
CA PHE A 74 5.16 15.60 -10.78
C PHE A 74 4.87 16.63 -11.87
N GLY A 75 5.44 16.46 -13.07
CA GLY A 75 5.31 17.43 -14.17
C GLY A 75 3.85 17.61 -14.62
N VAL A 76 3.10 16.52 -14.76
CA VAL A 76 1.67 16.60 -15.14
C VAL A 76 0.83 17.22 -14.03
N ALA A 77 1.00 16.78 -12.77
CA ALA A 77 0.23 17.33 -11.66
C ALA A 77 0.51 18.83 -11.44
N ALA A 78 1.78 19.23 -11.40
CA ALA A 78 2.20 20.62 -11.24
C ALA A 78 1.69 21.50 -12.39
N THR A 79 1.80 21.05 -13.64
CA THR A 79 1.30 21.80 -14.81
C THR A 79 -0.22 21.96 -14.75
N ALA A 80 -0.96 20.92 -14.40
CA ALA A 80 -2.41 20.96 -14.28
C ALA A 80 -2.86 21.93 -13.16
N THR A 81 -2.21 21.89 -11.99
CA THR A 81 -2.46 22.82 -10.89
C THR A 81 -2.15 24.26 -11.28
N ILE A 82 -0.98 24.54 -11.87
CA ILE A 82 -0.60 25.90 -12.28
C ILE A 82 -1.56 26.44 -13.34
N ALA A 83 -1.94 25.62 -14.33
CA ALA A 83 -2.91 26.01 -15.35
C ALA A 83 -4.29 26.35 -14.75
N PHE A 84 -4.76 25.57 -13.78
CA PHE A 84 -6.01 25.86 -13.07
C PHE A 84 -5.93 27.18 -12.27
N VAL A 85 -4.83 27.40 -11.54
CA VAL A 85 -4.61 28.63 -10.78
C VAL A 85 -4.56 29.85 -11.70
N VAL A 86 -3.80 29.78 -12.80
CA VAL A 86 -3.72 30.85 -13.80
C VAL A 86 -5.10 31.14 -14.41
N TRP A 87 -5.88 30.12 -14.76
CA TRP A 87 -7.25 30.33 -15.26
C TRP A 87 -8.14 31.02 -14.23
N GLY A 88 -8.06 30.63 -12.95
CA GLY A 88 -8.79 31.28 -11.87
C GLY A 88 -8.42 32.75 -11.64
N PHE A 89 -7.18 33.15 -11.92
CA PHE A 89 -6.77 34.57 -11.90
C PHE A 89 -7.19 35.35 -13.15
N VAL A 90 -7.17 34.73 -14.33
CA VAL A 90 -7.44 35.41 -15.61
C VAL A 90 -8.93 35.54 -15.90
N ASP A 91 -9.75 34.52 -15.61
CA ASP A 91 -11.21 34.57 -15.79
C ASP A 91 -11.96 33.89 -14.60
N PRO A 92 -12.08 34.59 -13.46
CA PRO A 92 -12.83 34.09 -12.30
C PRO A 92 -14.30 33.79 -12.62
N HIS A 93 -14.91 34.56 -13.53
CA HIS A 93 -16.33 34.40 -13.90
C HIS A 93 -16.54 33.18 -14.81
N GLY A 94 -15.65 32.92 -15.76
CA GLY A 94 -15.61 31.70 -16.56
C GLY A 94 -15.41 30.47 -15.70
N LEU A 95 -14.39 30.47 -14.84
CA LEU A 95 -14.16 29.38 -13.90
C LEU A 95 -15.40 29.12 -13.03
N GLY A 96 -15.97 30.16 -12.41
CA GLY A 96 -17.18 30.02 -11.58
C GLY A 96 -18.40 29.47 -12.34
N ARG A 97 -18.58 29.81 -13.63
CA ARG A 97 -19.64 29.22 -14.47
C ARG A 97 -19.37 27.74 -14.75
N VAL A 98 -18.16 27.39 -15.15
CA VAL A 98 -17.80 25.99 -15.48
C VAL A 98 -17.87 25.11 -14.23
N SER A 99 -17.37 25.58 -13.08
CA SER A 99 -17.47 24.85 -11.81
C SER A 99 -18.92 24.62 -11.39
N LYS A 100 -19.82 25.60 -11.54
CA LYS A 100 -21.26 25.42 -11.25
C LYS A 100 -21.93 24.42 -12.20
N TRP A 101 -21.62 24.48 -13.49
CA TRP A 101 -22.13 23.53 -14.48
C TRP A 101 -21.63 22.11 -14.21
N ALA A 102 -20.33 21.95 -13.94
CA ALA A 102 -19.72 20.66 -13.60
C ALA A 102 -20.29 20.08 -12.30
N LEU A 103 -20.49 20.91 -11.26
CA LEU A 103 -21.12 20.51 -10.00
C LEU A 103 -22.56 20.04 -10.22
N GLY A 104 -23.38 20.82 -10.94
CA GLY A 104 -24.77 20.44 -11.25
C GLY A 104 -24.85 19.14 -12.04
N GLY A 105 -24.01 18.97 -13.06
CA GLY A 105 -23.89 17.73 -13.82
C GLY A 105 -23.45 16.54 -12.95
N THR A 106 -22.52 16.75 -12.03
CA THR A 106 -22.03 15.72 -11.11
C THR A 106 -23.12 15.29 -10.13
N ILE A 107 -23.82 16.23 -9.50
CA ILE A 107 -24.93 15.93 -8.58
C ILE A 107 -26.04 15.18 -9.32
N SER A 108 -26.46 15.65 -10.50
CA SER A 108 -27.58 15.06 -11.24
C SER A 108 -27.29 13.65 -11.79
N ASN A 109 -26.05 13.34 -12.18
CA ASN A 109 -25.71 12.06 -12.82
C ASN A 109 -25.06 11.06 -11.85
N PHE A 110 -24.31 11.54 -10.86
CA PHE A 110 -23.52 10.71 -9.94
C PHE A 110 -23.93 10.84 -8.47
N GLY A 111 -24.89 11.71 -8.10
CA GLY A 111 -25.32 11.86 -6.70
C GLY A 111 -25.74 10.55 -6.03
N TRP A 112 -26.45 9.67 -6.76
CA TRP A 112 -26.80 8.33 -6.29
C TRP A 112 -25.57 7.46 -6.00
N LEU A 113 -24.49 7.58 -6.80
CA LEU A 113 -23.26 6.83 -6.62
C LEU A 113 -22.53 7.29 -5.35
N PHE A 114 -22.51 8.59 -5.04
CA PHE A 114 -21.96 9.11 -3.78
C PHE A 114 -22.71 8.55 -2.56
N VAL A 115 -24.05 8.54 -2.57
CA VAL A 115 -24.87 8.02 -1.46
C VAL A 115 -24.71 6.49 -1.28
N LEU A 116 -24.72 5.72 -2.37
CA LEU A 116 -24.54 4.27 -2.28
C LEU A 116 -23.12 3.89 -1.89
N SER A 117 -22.09 4.55 -2.45
CA SER A 117 -20.69 4.24 -2.13
C SER A 117 -20.33 4.63 -0.70
N SER A 118 -20.80 5.78 -0.19
CA SER A 118 -20.55 6.18 1.21
C SER A 118 -21.14 5.17 2.20
N THR A 119 -22.37 4.72 1.96
CA THR A 119 -23.04 3.66 2.74
C THR A 119 -22.30 2.33 2.64
N LEU A 120 -21.87 1.95 1.43
CA LEU A 120 -21.09 0.73 1.19
C LEU A 120 -19.76 0.75 1.94
N PHE A 121 -19.05 1.89 1.97
CA PHE A 121 -17.77 2.02 2.66
C PHE A 121 -17.92 1.90 4.19
N VAL A 122 -18.99 2.49 4.76
CA VAL A 122 -19.34 2.29 6.19
C VAL A 122 -19.58 0.82 6.49
N VAL A 123 -20.46 0.17 5.72
CA VAL A 123 -20.78 -1.27 5.91
C VAL A 123 -19.54 -2.14 5.74
N PHE A 124 -18.71 -1.86 4.73
CA PHE A 124 -17.47 -2.60 4.46
C PHE A 124 -16.47 -2.49 5.60
N ILE A 125 -16.23 -1.30 6.16
CA ILE A 125 -15.25 -1.12 7.24
C ILE A 125 -15.76 -1.71 8.56
N VAL A 126 -17.05 -1.57 8.88
CA VAL A 126 -17.66 -2.26 10.03
C VAL A 126 -17.56 -3.78 9.86
N PHE A 127 -17.82 -4.31 8.67
CA PHE A 127 -17.66 -5.73 8.37
C PHE A 127 -16.20 -6.19 8.54
N VAL A 128 -15.23 -5.48 7.95
CA VAL A 128 -13.81 -5.82 8.08
C VAL A 128 -13.38 -5.86 9.55
N ALA A 129 -13.74 -4.83 10.33
CA ALA A 129 -13.42 -4.73 11.76
C ALA A 129 -14.06 -5.85 12.59
N ALA A 130 -15.32 -6.20 12.34
CA ALA A 130 -16.02 -7.27 13.07
C ALA A 130 -15.61 -8.69 12.60
N SER A 131 -15.09 -8.83 11.38
CA SER A 131 -14.70 -10.12 10.80
C SER A 131 -13.35 -10.64 11.31
N ARG A 132 -12.96 -11.83 10.83
CA ARG A 132 -11.61 -12.37 11.02
C ARG A 132 -10.49 -11.46 10.50
N PHE A 133 -10.77 -10.53 9.58
CA PHE A 133 -9.76 -9.66 8.98
C PHE A 133 -9.31 -8.55 9.93
N GLY A 134 -10.18 -8.06 10.83
CA GLY A 134 -9.84 -7.10 11.88
C GLY A 134 -8.85 -7.63 12.93
N LYS A 135 -8.57 -8.94 12.94
CA LYS A 135 -7.56 -9.57 13.82
C LYS A 135 -6.16 -9.61 13.22
N ILE A 136 -5.97 -9.14 11.99
CA ILE A 136 -4.67 -9.16 11.31
C ILE A 136 -3.86 -7.91 11.71
N PRO A 137 -2.68 -8.05 12.34
CA PRO A 137 -1.84 -6.90 12.66
C PRO A 137 -1.33 -6.22 11.39
N LEU A 138 -1.31 -4.88 11.40
CA LEU A 138 -0.83 -4.04 10.29
C LEU A 138 0.70 -3.89 10.34
N GLY A 139 1.39 -5.03 10.23
CA GLY A 139 2.85 -5.15 10.32
C GLY A 139 3.28 -6.61 10.24
N GLY A 140 4.47 -6.93 10.72
CA GLY A 140 4.96 -8.29 10.92
C GLY A 140 4.10 -9.09 11.92
N ASP A 141 4.16 -10.42 11.83
CA ASP A 141 3.40 -11.34 12.70
C ASP A 141 3.73 -11.20 14.22
N ALA A 142 4.82 -10.52 14.57
CA ALA A 142 5.28 -10.28 15.93
C ALA A 142 5.78 -8.84 16.12
N GLU A 143 5.20 -7.88 15.38
CA GLU A 143 5.53 -6.46 15.45
C GLU A 143 4.55 -5.76 16.41
N GLU A 144 5.08 -5.12 17.46
CA GLU A 144 4.28 -4.40 18.46
C GLU A 144 3.95 -2.97 17.99
N PRO A 145 2.90 -2.33 18.51
CA PRO A 145 2.57 -0.94 18.17
C PRO A 145 3.70 0.03 18.57
N GLU A 146 4.14 0.85 17.61
CA GLU A 146 5.17 1.89 17.85
C GLU A 146 4.73 2.96 18.85
N TYR A 147 3.42 3.22 18.94
CA TYR A 147 2.83 4.21 19.83
C TYR A 147 1.88 3.56 20.84
N SER A 148 1.90 4.07 22.08
CA SER A 148 0.93 3.65 23.10
C SER A 148 -0.50 4.04 22.70
N THR A 149 -1.50 3.27 23.14
CA THR A 149 -2.91 3.50 22.79
C THR A 149 -3.39 4.92 23.11
N GLY A 150 -2.95 5.49 24.24
CA GLY A 150 -3.27 6.88 24.61
C GLY A 150 -2.69 7.89 23.61
N SER A 151 -1.41 7.74 23.24
CA SER A 151 -0.76 8.59 22.24
C SER A 151 -1.44 8.47 20.87
N TRP A 152 -1.77 7.25 20.45
CA TRP A 152 -2.48 6.99 19.19
C TRP A 152 -3.86 7.66 19.14
N VAL A 153 -4.67 7.56 20.21
CA VAL A 153 -5.96 8.27 20.30
C VAL A 153 -5.77 9.79 20.27
N SER A 154 -4.75 10.32 20.97
CA SER A 154 -4.43 11.75 20.94
C SER A 154 -4.05 12.24 19.54
N MET A 155 -3.27 11.47 18.78
CA MET A 155 -2.93 11.79 17.38
C MET A 155 -4.16 11.78 16.46
N MET A 156 -5.09 10.84 16.64
CA MET A 156 -6.36 10.83 15.91
C MET A 156 -7.24 12.04 16.23
N PHE A 157 -7.31 12.46 17.51
CA PHE A 157 -8.06 13.66 17.90
C PHE A 157 -7.44 14.94 17.33
N ALA A 158 -6.11 15.08 17.39
CA ALA A 158 -5.38 16.20 16.81
C ALA A 158 -5.53 16.28 15.29
N THR A 159 -5.58 15.13 14.60
CA THR A 159 -5.81 15.06 13.14
C THR A 159 -7.26 15.38 12.77
N GLY A 160 -8.22 15.04 13.64
CA GLY A 160 -9.65 15.28 13.41
C GLY A 160 -10.09 16.73 13.57
N MET A 161 -9.42 17.53 14.41
CA MET A 161 -9.76 18.95 14.65
C MET A 161 -9.30 19.88 13.51
N GLY A 162 -9.98 19.81 12.37
CA GLY A 162 -9.75 20.69 11.22
C GLY A 162 -10.59 21.99 11.20
N ILE A 163 -10.20 22.93 10.33
CA ILE A 163 -10.92 24.20 10.07
C ILE A 163 -12.42 23.97 9.81
N GLY A 164 -12.77 22.87 9.11
CA GLY A 164 -14.16 22.50 8.83
C GLY A 164 -15.05 22.37 10.06
N LEU A 165 -14.54 21.88 11.20
CA LEU A 165 -15.30 21.81 12.45
C LEU A 165 -15.54 23.19 13.06
N ILE A 166 -14.62 24.14 12.89
CA ILE A 166 -14.77 25.51 13.40
C ILE A 166 -15.76 26.29 12.52
N PHE A 167 -15.70 26.11 11.20
CA PHE A 167 -16.57 26.79 10.24
C PHE A 167 -18.00 26.21 10.23
N TYR A 168 -18.14 24.90 10.05
CA TYR A 168 -19.44 24.24 9.92
C TYR A 168 -20.03 23.73 11.23
N GLY A 169 -19.25 23.58 12.31
CA GLY A 169 -19.75 23.06 13.59
C GLY A 169 -20.89 23.88 14.20
N VAL A 170 -20.94 25.20 13.91
CA VAL A 170 -22.10 26.06 14.21
C VAL A 170 -22.93 26.36 12.94
N GLY A 171 -22.27 26.61 11.81
CA GLY A 171 -22.94 27.03 10.57
C GLY A 171 -23.91 26.00 9.99
N GLU A 172 -23.55 24.71 10.02
CA GLU A 172 -24.35 23.65 9.41
C GLU A 172 -25.60 23.26 10.23
N PRO A 173 -25.53 23.04 11.57
CA PRO A 173 -26.75 22.87 12.37
C PRO A 173 -27.68 24.08 12.29
N LEU A 174 -27.14 25.30 12.28
CA LEU A 174 -27.96 26.52 12.15
C LEU A 174 -28.61 26.59 10.76
N TYR A 175 -27.88 26.24 9.69
CA TYR A 175 -28.43 26.16 8.34
C TYR A 175 -29.59 25.16 8.26
N PHE A 176 -29.42 23.93 8.76
CA PHE A 176 -30.50 22.93 8.75
C PHE A 176 -31.65 23.22 9.72
N TYR A 177 -31.46 24.07 10.73
CA TYR A 177 -32.55 24.59 11.55
C TYR A 177 -33.39 25.63 10.79
N MET A 178 -32.75 26.48 9.99
CA MET A 178 -33.39 27.51 9.16
C MET A 178 -33.98 26.97 7.86
N SER A 179 -33.38 25.92 7.30
CA SER A 179 -33.81 25.23 6.08
C SER A 179 -33.55 23.73 6.23
N PRO A 180 -34.45 22.99 6.91
CA PRO A 180 -34.34 21.55 7.08
C PRO A 180 -34.29 20.80 5.75
N PRO A 181 -33.77 19.56 5.72
CA PRO A 181 -33.82 18.73 4.53
C PRO A 181 -35.27 18.59 4.00
N PRO A 182 -35.49 18.58 2.66
CA PRO A 182 -36.83 18.48 2.09
C PRO A 182 -37.65 17.32 2.66
N ASP A 183 -38.96 17.54 2.80
CA ASP A 183 -39.94 16.55 3.27
C ASP A 183 -39.68 15.97 4.68
N THR A 184 -38.92 16.66 5.54
CA THR A 184 -38.65 16.21 6.92
C THR A 184 -39.48 16.91 8.00
N VAL A 185 -39.32 18.23 8.18
CA VAL A 185 -39.88 19.04 9.27
C VAL A 185 -39.98 20.52 8.88
N ASP A 186 -40.93 21.23 9.51
CA ASP A 186 -41.05 22.69 9.32
C ASP A 186 -39.83 23.43 9.93
N PRO A 187 -39.29 24.46 9.23
CA PRO A 187 -38.20 25.30 9.72
C PRO A 187 -38.43 25.89 11.11
N GLN A 188 -37.34 26.16 11.82
CA GLN A 188 -37.31 26.89 13.10
C GLN A 188 -38.11 26.24 14.26
N THR A 189 -38.66 25.03 14.08
CA THR A 189 -39.38 24.30 15.14
C THR A 189 -38.45 23.57 16.11
N ALA A 190 -38.96 23.20 17.29
CA ALA A 190 -38.22 22.34 18.22
C ALA A 190 -37.83 20.97 17.60
N LYS A 191 -38.61 20.50 16.62
CA LYS A 191 -38.32 19.28 15.84
C LYS A 191 -37.23 19.53 14.78
N ALA A 192 -37.18 20.72 14.17
CA ALA A 192 -36.08 21.11 13.30
C ALA A 192 -34.73 21.13 14.02
N ALA A 193 -34.68 21.52 15.29
CA ALA A 193 -33.43 21.52 16.06
C ALA A 193 -32.84 20.11 16.22
N SER A 194 -33.66 19.09 16.50
CA SER A 194 -33.18 17.71 16.60
C SER A 194 -32.84 17.09 15.24
N THR A 195 -33.63 17.37 14.20
CA THR A 195 -33.30 16.96 12.82
C THR A 195 -31.98 17.57 12.35
N ALA A 196 -31.76 18.87 12.55
CA ALA A 196 -30.55 19.59 12.15
C ALA A 196 -29.29 19.02 12.81
N MET A 197 -29.34 18.76 14.12
CA MET A 197 -28.24 18.09 14.84
C MET A 197 -28.01 16.66 14.34
N GLY A 198 -29.07 15.92 14.02
CA GLY A 198 -28.98 14.59 13.41
C GLY A 198 -28.29 14.60 12.04
N THR A 199 -28.62 15.56 11.18
CA THR A 199 -28.00 15.73 9.86
C THR A 199 -26.53 16.14 9.97
N ALA A 200 -26.19 17.08 10.85
CA ALA A 200 -24.79 17.46 11.09
C ALA A 200 -23.97 16.28 11.63
N LEU A 201 -24.49 15.52 12.60
CA LEU A 201 -23.83 14.30 13.08
C LEU A 201 -23.66 13.26 11.97
N PHE A 202 -24.64 13.10 11.08
CA PHE A 202 -24.54 12.19 9.92
C PHE A 202 -23.36 12.57 8.99
N HIS A 203 -23.17 13.86 8.70
CA HIS A 203 -22.07 14.33 7.85
C HIS A 203 -20.69 14.30 8.53
N TRP A 204 -20.58 14.55 9.84
CA TRP A 204 -19.30 14.70 10.54
C TRP A 204 -18.82 13.46 11.32
N THR A 205 -19.61 12.37 11.35
CA THR A 205 -19.26 11.13 12.06
C THR A 205 -18.96 9.96 11.10
N ILE A 206 -19.71 8.86 11.17
CA ILE A 206 -19.27 7.54 10.69
C ILE A 206 -18.92 7.53 9.19
N TYR A 207 -19.59 8.32 8.36
CA TYR A 207 -19.39 8.35 6.90
C TYR A 207 -18.00 8.83 6.46
N PRO A 208 -17.54 10.07 6.75
CA PRO A 208 -16.19 10.49 6.38
C PRO A 208 -15.09 9.66 7.07
N TRP A 209 -15.27 9.32 8.36
CA TRP A 209 -14.29 8.51 9.08
C TRP A 209 -14.14 7.09 8.49
N ALA A 210 -15.21 6.48 7.95
CA ALA A 210 -15.12 5.22 7.23
C ALA A 210 -14.36 5.34 5.89
N MET A 211 -14.49 6.46 5.17
CA MET A 211 -13.70 6.72 3.96
C MET A 211 -12.20 6.84 4.28
N TYR A 212 -11.85 7.56 5.35
CA TYR A 212 -10.47 7.65 5.82
C TYR A 212 -9.93 6.29 6.30
N ALA A 213 -10.73 5.52 7.04
CA ALA A 213 -10.38 4.17 7.47
C ALA A 213 -10.16 3.22 6.29
N LEU A 214 -10.94 3.33 5.21
CA LEU A 214 -10.78 2.53 3.99
C LEU A 214 -9.44 2.78 3.29
N VAL A 215 -9.11 4.05 3.04
CA VAL A 215 -7.85 4.44 2.42
C VAL A 215 -6.67 4.13 3.35
N GLY A 216 -6.78 4.47 4.63
CA GLY A 216 -5.76 4.22 5.65
C GLY A 216 -5.46 2.73 5.81
N LEU A 217 -6.48 1.87 5.84
CA LEU A 217 -6.33 0.42 5.87
C LEU A 217 -5.64 -0.11 4.61
N GLY A 218 -6.03 0.38 3.42
CA GLY A 218 -5.41 0.00 2.15
C GLY A 218 -3.92 0.35 2.11
N MET A 219 -3.57 1.57 2.52
CA MET A 219 -2.18 2.05 2.59
C MET A 219 -1.36 1.31 3.64
N ALA A 220 -1.89 1.14 4.85
CA ALA A 220 -1.19 0.48 5.96
C ALA A 220 -0.97 -1.01 5.67
N TYR A 221 -1.97 -1.70 5.13
CA TYR A 221 -1.84 -3.11 4.73
C TYR A 221 -0.88 -3.26 3.55
N GLY A 222 -0.99 -2.40 2.53
CA GLY A 222 -0.05 -2.39 1.39
C GLY A 222 1.40 -2.18 1.82
N THR A 223 1.64 -1.19 2.69
CA THR A 223 2.99 -0.80 3.12
C THR A 223 3.54 -1.76 4.17
N TYR A 224 2.94 -1.82 5.36
CA TYR A 224 3.52 -2.50 6.52
C TYR A 224 3.36 -4.02 6.46
N ARG A 225 2.25 -4.52 5.88
CA ARG A 225 1.97 -5.96 5.81
C ARG A 225 2.47 -6.62 4.52
N LEU A 226 2.47 -5.91 3.39
CA LEU A 226 2.90 -6.45 2.09
C LEU A 226 4.23 -5.88 1.56
N GLY A 227 4.87 -4.92 2.25
CA GLY A 227 6.17 -4.36 1.86
C GLY A 227 6.14 -3.51 0.58
N ARG A 228 4.96 -3.01 0.17
CA ARG A 228 4.81 -2.16 -1.02
C ARG A 228 5.24 -0.71 -0.71
N SER A 229 5.48 0.05 -1.77
CA SER A 229 5.70 1.49 -1.69
C SER A 229 4.47 2.22 -1.13
N GLN A 230 4.70 3.36 -0.46
CA GLN A 230 3.64 4.26 0.04
C GLN A 230 2.99 5.11 -1.07
N LEU A 231 2.79 4.54 -2.25
CA LEU A 231 2.07 5.17 -3.36
C LEU A 231 0.59 4.83 -3.28
N PHE A 232 -0.28 5.80 -3.58
CA PHE A 232 -1.73 5.56 -3.61
C PHE A 232 -2.11 4.45 -4.60
N SER A 233 -1.40 4.38 -5.73
CA SER A 233 -1.52 3.31 -6.72
C SER A 233 -1.18 1.91 -6.18
N ALA A 234 -0.30 1.77 -5.19
CA ALA A 234 0.18 0.48 -4.67
C ALA A 234 -0.89 -0.29 -3.87
N MET A 235 -1.95 0.39 -3.40
CA MET A 235 -3.14 -0.27 -2.85
C MET A 235 -3.81 -1.16 -3.91
N PHE A 236 -3.90 -0.68 -5.14
CA PHE A 236 -4.61 -1.32 -6.25
C PHE A 236 -3.81 -2.44 -6.94
N THR A 237 -2.55 -2.67 -6.55
CA THR A 237 -1.71 -3.75 -7.10
C THR A 237 -2.34 -5.13 -6.95
N SER A 238 -3.15 -5.35 -5.91
CA SER A 238 -3.89 -6.61 -5.71
C SER A 238 -5.06 -6.80 -6.68
N LEU A 239 -5.55 -5.73 -7.31
CA LEU A 239 -6.73 -5.74 -8.18
C LEU A 239 -6.35 -5.67 -9.67
N PHE A 240 -5.45 -4.75 -10.05
CA PHE A 240 -5.03 -4.55 -11.44
C PHE A 240 -3.70 -5.25 -11.79
N GLY A 241 -3.04 -5.87 -10.81
CA GLY A 241 -1.74 -6.50 -10.98
C GLY A 241 -0.57 -5.51 -11.02
N ARG A 242 0.64 -6.03 -10.83
CA ARG A 242 1.87 -5.24 -10.69
C ARG A 242 2.23 -4.45 -11.95
N GLN A 243 2.11 -5.06 -13.12
CA GLN A 243 2.46 -4.43 -14.40
C GLN A 243 1.61 -3.19 -14.75
N ALA A 244 0.32 -3.17 -14.38
CA ALA A 244 -0.55 -2.03 -14.63
C ALA A 244 -0.26 -0.85 -13.67
N ILE A 245 0.10 -1.16 -12.42
CA ILE A 245 0.39 -0.19 -11.37
C ILE A 245 1.80 0.40 -11.49
N ASP A 246 2.79 -0.39 -11.87
CA ASP A 246 4.16 0.10 -12.09
C ASP A 246 4.30 0.85 -13.43
N GLY A 247 3.28 0.75 -14.30
CA GLY A 247 3.19 1.47 -15.58
C GLY A 247 2.29 2.72 -15.54
N VAL A 248 1.67 3.02 -16.68
CA VAL A 248 0.85 4.23 -16.88
C VAL A 248 -0.36 4.28 -15.94
N GLY A 249 -0.97 3.14 -15.61
CA GLY A 249 -2.17 3.08 -14.76
C GLY A 249 -1.91 3.63 -13.35
N GLY A 250 -0.82 3.22 -12.71
CA GLY A 250 -0.46 3.76 -11.39
C GLY A 250 -0.04 5.22 -11.43
N ARG A 251 0.62 5.69 -12.51
CA ARG A 251 0.90 7.12 -12.70
C ARG A 251 -0.38 7.96 -12.74
N ILE A 252 -1.40 7.53 -13.48
CA ILE A 252 -2.71 8.21 -13.53
C ILE A 252 -3.33 8.26 -12.13
N ILE A 253 -3.36 7.14 -11.40
CA ILE A 253 -3.89 7.09 -10.02
C ILE A 253 -3.15 8.07 -9.10
N ASN A 254 -1.82 8.12 -9.17
CA ASN A 254 -1.01 9.01 -8.33
C ASN A 254 -1.18 10.50 -8.72
N ILE A 255 -1.32 10.83 -10.01
CA ILE A 255 -1.65 12.19 -10.46
C ILE A 255 -3.03 12.61 -9.91
N LEU A 256 -4.04 11.76 -10.05
CA LEU A 256 -5.39 12.03 -9.53
C LEU A 256 -5.40 12.19 -8.01
N ALA A 257 -4.62 11.38 -7.28
CA ALA A 257 -4.46 11.51 -5.83
C ALA A 257 -3.85 12.87 -5.44
N ILE A 258 -2.75 13.29 -6.08
CA ILE A 258 -2.13 14.60 -5.83
C ILE A 258 -3.11 15.74 -6.11
N VAL A 259 -3.81 15.70 -7.24
CA VAL A 259 -4.79 16.73 -7.62
C VAL A 259 -5.96 16.78 -6.63
N ALA A 260 -6.50 15.62 -6.23
CA ALA A 260 -7.59 15.54 -5.26
C ALA A 260 -7.17 16.06 -3.86
N THR A 261 -5.99 15.68 -3.38
CA THR A 261 -5.43 16.20 -2.12
C THR A 261 -5.25 17.70 -2.19
N LEU A 262 -4.67 18.23 -3.27
CA LEU A 262 -4.44 19.68 -3.42
C LEU A 262 -5.74 20.48 -3.43
N PHE A 263 -6.77 20.04 -4.15
CA PHE A 263 -8.08 20.70 -4.14
C PHE A 263 -8.79 20.58 -2.79
N GLY A 264 -8.68 19.44 -2.10
CA GLY A 264 -9.21 19.27 -0.74
C GLY A 264 -8.57 20.22 0.27
N SER A 265 -7.23 20.31 0.25
CA SER A 265 -6.48 21.25 1.09
C SER A 265 -6.79 22.71 0.75
N ALA A 266 -6.88 23.06 -0.55
CA ALA A 266 -7.21 24.41 -1.00
C ALA A 266 -8.63 24.84 -0.56
N CYS A 267 -9.60 23.93 -0.57
CA CYS A 267 -10.94 24.19 -0.04
C CYS A 267 -10.91 24.52 1.45
N SER A 268 -10.23 23.71 2.26
CA SER A 268 -10.08 23.92 3.71
C SER A 268 -9.38 25.25 4.03
N LEU A 269 -8.29 25.57 3.32
CA LEU A 269 -7.57 26.83 3.46
C LEU A 269 -8.41 28.04 3.02
N GLY A 270 -9.19 27.91 1.94
CA GLY A 270 -10.09 28.95 1.46
C GLY A 270 -11.21 29.27 2.46
N LEU A 271 -11.79 28.24 3.09
CA LEU A 271 -12.75 28.43 4.20
C LEU A 271 -12.11 29.14 5.40
N GLY A 272 -10.88 28.77 5.76
CA GLY A 272 -10.13 29.44 6.82
C GLY A 272 -9.84 30.92 6.50
N ALA A 273 -9.47 31.23 5.25
CA ALA A 273 -9.24 32.60 4.79
C ALA A 273 -10.52 33.44 4.65
N LEU A 274 -11.71 32.82 4.62
CA LEU A 274 -13.00 33.52 4.72
C LEU A 274 -13.47 33.74 6.16
N GLN A 275 -12.84 33.07 7.14
CA GLN A 275 -13.22 33.12 8.56
C GLN A 275 -12.36 34.08 9.40
N ILE A 276 -11.11 34.32 8.97
CA ILE A 276 -10.14 35.23 9.61
C ILE A 276 -10.33 36.66 9.06
#